data_AF-A0A1C6C398-F1
#
_entry.id   AF-A0A1C6C398-F1
#
_cell.length_a   1.000
_cell.length_b   1.000
_cell.length_c   1.000
_cell.angle_alpha   90.00
_cell.angle_beta   90.00
_cell.angle_gamma   90.00
#
_symmetry.space_group_name_H-M   'P 1'
#
loop_
_entity.id
_entity.type
_entity.pdbx_description
1 polymer ?
#
loop_
_entity_poly.entity_id
_entity_poly.type
_entity_poly.pdbx_seq_one_letter_code
_entity_poly.pdbx_strand_id
1 'polypeptide(L)'
;MDSNMTFRIDSEVKAQMAAICDALGMSTSTAFNIFANAFVRAKGMPFAVTIQEPVTAVSREKMLADTDQLLSEFASDYKRMAE
;
A
#
# COMPACT_ATOMS: atom_id res chain seq x y z
N MET A 1 9.53 27.94 17.99
CA MET A 1 10.89 28.03 17.41
C MET A 1 10.83 27.24 16.13
N ASP A 2 10.82 27.91 14.98
CA ASP A 2 10.76 27.24 13.68
C ASP A 2 12.15 26.69 13.35
N SER A 3 12.23 25.37 13.21
CA SER A 3 13.48 24.67 12.87
C SER A 3 13.41 24.21 11.41
N ASN A 4 14.34 24.69 10.60
CA ASN A 4 14.45 24.29 9.20
C ASN A 4 15.21 22.97 9.07
N MET A 5 14.78 22.13 8.12
CA MET A 5 15.38 20.83 7.86
C MET A 5 15.53 20.64 6.35
N THR A 6 16.74 20.33 5.89
CA THR A 6 17.05 20.18 4.46
C THR A 6 17.50 18.75 4.17
N PHE A 7 16.88 18.11 3.20
CA PHE A 7 17.23 16.76 2.75
C PHE A 7 17.63 16.76 1.29
N ARG A 8 18.57 15.87 0.93
CA ARG A 8 18.78 15.50 -0.47
C ARG A 8 17.76 14.43 -0.83
N ILE A 9 17.04 14.67 -1.92
CA ILE A 9 16.04 13.76 -2.46
C ILE A 9 16.23 13.70 -3.96
N ASP A 10 15.94 12.55 -4.55
CA ASP A 10 15.88 12.42 -6.00
C ASP A 10 14.81 13.35 -6.60
N SER A 11 15.08 13.86 -7.80
CA SER A 11 14.22 14.87 -8.44
C SER A 11 12.89 14.28 -8.89
N GLU A 12 12.87 13.03 -9.36
CA GLU A 12 11.65 12.34 -9.77
C GLU A 12 10.79 12.01 -8.55
N VAL A 13 11.40 11.47 -7.49
CA VAL A 13 10.71 11.18 -6.23
C VAL A 13 10.09 12.45 -5.64
N LYS A 14 10.80 13.58 -5.68
CA LYS A 14 10.27 14.87 -5.24
C LYS A 14 9.05 15.30 -6.05
N ALA A 15 9.09 15.15 -7.37
CA ALA A 15 7.99 15.50 -8.26
C ALA A 15 6.75 14.62 -8.00
N GLN A 16 6.94 13.32 -7.84
CA GLN A 16 5.87 12.38 -7.50
C GLN A 16 5.23 12.71 -6.15
N MET A 17 6.04 12.95 -5.11
CA MET A 17 5.55 13.36 -3.80
C MET A 17 4.76 14.67 -3.89
N ALA A 18 5.26 15.68 -4.63
CA ALA A 18 4.57 16.94 -4.78
C ALA A 18 3.21 16.79 -5.46
N ALA A 19 3.12 15.98 -6.53
CA ALA A 19 1.86 15.70 -7.22
C ALA A 19 0.83 15.01 -6.31
N ILE A 20 1.28 14.05 -5.48
CA ILE A 20 0.40 13.37 -4.51
C ILE A 20 -0.07 14.36 -3.44
N CYS A 21 0.83 15.17 -2.88
CA CYS A 21 0.46 16.17 -1.88
C CYS A 21 -0.57 17.18 -2.43
N ASP A 22 -0.40 17.63 -3.67
CA ASP A 22 -1.33 18.54 -4.35
C ASP A 22 -2.70 17.90 -4.55
N ALA A 23 -2.75 16.64 -5.02
CA ALA A 23 -3.99 15.88 -5.14
C ALA A 23 -4.71 15.66 -3.81
N LEU A 24 -3.96 15.59 -2.70
CA LEU A 24 -4.49 15.50 -1.34
C LEU A 24 -4.85 16.86 -0.73
N GLY A 25 -4.60 17.97 -1.43
CA GLY A 25 -4.90 19.32 -0.96
C GLY A 25 -4.00 19.80 0.19
N MET A 26 -2.75 19.31 0.29
CA MET A 26 -1.82 19.69 1.34
C MET A 26 -0.41 20.02 0.81
N SER A 27 0.32 20.85 1.54
CA SER A 27 1.72 21.13 1.19
C SER A 27 2.65 19.96 1.51
N THR A 28 3.77 19.86 0.81
CA THR A 28 4.83 18.89 1.14
C THR A 28 5.34 19.05 2.57
N SER A 29 5.45 20.29 3.05
CA SER A 29 5.85 20.57 4.44
C SER A 29 4.82 20.05 5.44
N THR A 30 3.52 20.16 5.14
CA THR A 30 2.46 19.58 5.96
C THR A 30 2.58 18.06 6.01
N ALA A 31 2.75 17.41 4.86
CA ALA A 31 2.93 15.96 4.78
C ALA A 31 4.14 15.48 5.59
N PHE A 32 5.27 16.20 5.49
CA PHE A 32 6.47 15.86 6.26
C PHE A 32 6.28 16.03 7.77
N ASN A 33 5.58 17.08 8.22
CA ASN A 33 5.26 17.26 9.64
C ASN A 33 4.35 16.13 10.17
N ILE A 34 3.39 15.67 9.38
CA ILE A 34 2.55 14.52 9.74
C ILE A 34 3.41 13.26 9.89
N PHE A 35 4.32 13.01 8.95
CA PHE A 35 5.27 11.90 9.03
C PHE A 35 6.15 11.98 10.28
N ALA A 36 6.74 13.14 10.57
CA ALA A 36 7.61 13.33 11.74
C ALA A 36 6.88 13.05 13.06
N ASN A 37 5.64 13.54 13.20
CA ASN A 37 4.81 13.26 14.37
C ASN A 37 4.46 11.77 14.49
N ALA A 38 4.17 11.10 13.37
CA ALA A 38 3.91 9.66 13.36
C ALA A 38 5.17 8.85 13.75
N PHE A 39 6.34 9.27 13.28
CA PHE A 39 7.62 8.65 13.61
C PHE A 39 7.93 8.74 15.11
N VAL A 40 7.74 9.93 15.71
CA VAL A 40 7.93 10.13 17.15
C VAL A 40 6.93 9.29 17.95
N ARG A 41 5.66 9.26 17.54
CA ARG A 41 4.61 8.48 18.22
C ARG A 41 4.90 6.98 18.18
N ALA A 42 5.39 6.47 17.06
CA ALA A 42 5.74 5.06 16.88
C ALA A 42 7.10 4.68 17.49
N LYS A 43 7.90 5.66 17.95
CA LYS A 43 9.31 5.47 18.33
C LYS A 43 10.11 4.73 17.25
N GLY A 44 9.84 5.04 15.99
CA GLY A 44 10.39 4.34 14.84
C GLY A 44 9.65 4.70 13.56
N MET A 45 9.93 3.97 12.47
CA MET A 45 9.27 4.20 11.20
C MET A 45 7.75 3.96 11.32
N PRO A 46 6.89 4.89 10.87
CA PRO A 46 5.45 4.76 10.98
C PRO A 46 4.86 3.73 10.00
N PHE A 47 5.71 3.07 9.22
CA PHE A 47 5.40 1.97 8.31
C PHE A 47 6.51 0.91 8.40
N ALA A 48 6.20 -0.34 8.01
CA ALA A 48 7.17 -1.42 7.99
C ALA A 48 8.26 -1.15 6.93
N VAL A 49 9.53 -1.14 7.33
CA VAL A 49 10.66 -1.02 6.40
C VAL A 49 11.14 -2.42 6.04
N THR A 50 10.45 -3.02 5.08
CA THR A 50 10.82 -4.32 4.49
C THR A 50 11.22 -4.13 3.04
N ILE A 51 12.08 -5.01 2.53
CA ILE A 51 12.25 -5.14 1.09
C ILE A 51 10.89 -5.57 0.55
N GLN A 52 10.25 -4.70 -0.22
CA GLN A 52 8.99 -5.04 -0.88
C GLN A 52 9.33 -6.08 -1.93
N GLU A 53 8.99 -7.35 -1.67
CA GLU A 53 8.82 -8.30 -2.77
C GLU A 53 7.78 -7.68 -3.71
N PRO A 54 8.01 -7.68 -5.03
CA PRO A 54 7.05 -7.15 -5.97
C PRO A 54 5.71 -7.79 -5.63
N VAL A 55 4.67 -6.97 -5.44
CA VAL A 55 3.30 -7.46 -5.28
C VAL A 55 3.12 -8.47 -6.40
N THR A 56 3.04 -9.75 -6.04
CA THR A 56 2.82 -10.80 -7.01
C THR A 56 1.45 -10.49 -7.55
N ALA A 57 1.43 -9.77 -8.68
CA ALA A 57 0.20 -9.49 -9.40
C ALA A 57 -0.41 -10.87 -9.59
N VAL A 58 -1.54 -11.11 -8.91
CA VAL A 58 -2.20 -12.41 -8.98
C VAL A 58 -2.45 -12.63 -10.46
N SER A 59 -1.72 -13.59 -11.04
CA SER A 59 -1.79 -13.80 -12.47
C SER A 59 -3.22 -14.18 -12.81
N ARG A 60 -3.71 -13.73 -13.97
CA ARG A 60 -5.06 -14.05 -14.45
C ARG A 60 -5.32 -15.56 -14.40
N GLU A 61 -4.27 -16.34 -14.65
CA GLU A 61 -4.25 -17.80 -14.56
C GLU A 61 -4.58 -18.31 -13.15
N LYS A 62 -3.96 -17.71 -12.12
CA LYS A 62 -4.21 -18.05 -10.72
C LYS A 62 -5.62 -17.67 -10.28
N MET A 63 -6.14 -16.53 -10.75
CA MET A 63 -7.54 -16.16 -10.50
C MET A 63 -8.53 -17.14 -11.15
N LEU A 64 -8.23 -17.61 -12.37
CA LEU A 64 -9.08 -18.57 -13.07
C LEU A 64 -9.11 -19.92 -12.35
N ALA A 65 -7.95 -20.40 -11.91
CA ALA A 65 -7.83 -21.67 -11.18
C ALA A 65 -8.57 -21.64 -9.84
N ASP A 66 -8.46 -20.54 -9.09
CA ASP A 66 -9.19 -20.35 -7.83
C ASP A 66 -10.71 -20.34 -8.04
N THR A 67 -11.18 -19.70 -9.11
CA THR A 67 -12.60 -19.67 -9.47
C THR A 67 -13.13 -21.06 -9.84
N ASP A 68 -12.36 -21.83 -10.63
CA ASP A 68 -12.75 -23.18 -11.04
C ASP A 68 -12.83 -24.13 -9.83
N GLN A 69 -11.87 -24.01 -8.92
CA GLN A 69 -11.86 -24.76 -7.67
C GLN A 69 -13.10 -24.45 -6.81
N LEU A 70 -13.42 -23.16 -6.60
CA LEU A 70 -14.59 -22.75 -5.83
C LEU A 70 -15.89 -23.29 -6.45
N LEU A 71 -16.06 -23.17 -7.77
CA LEU A 71 -17.23 -23.70 -8.48
C LEU A 71 -17.38 -25.21 -8.31
N SER A 72 -16.26 -25.95 -8.33
CA SER A 72 -16.26 -27.40 -8.14
C SER A 72 -16.69 -27.81 -6.72
N GLU A 73 -16.25 -27.05 -5.70
CA GLU A 73 -16.63 -27.27 -4.31
C GLU A 73 -18.14 -27.02 -4.12
N PHE A 74 -18.68 -25.91 -4.63
CA PHE A 74 -20.11 -25.62 -4.57
C PHE A 74 -20.97 -26.67 -5.28
N ALA A 75 -20.53 -27.16 -6.45
CA ALA A 75 -21.25 -28.20 -7.17
C ALA A 75 -21.29 -29.52 -6.39
N SER A 76 -20.20 -29.85 -5.69
CA SER A 76 -20.14 -31.05 -4.85
C SER A 76 -21.05 -30.94 -3.62
N ASP A 77 -21.15 -29.75 -3.01
CA ASP A 77 -21.98 -29.49 -1.84
C ASP A 77 -23.47 -29.59 -2.18
N TYR A 78 -23.89 -28.99 -3.29
CA TYR A 78 -25.25 -29.12 -3.81
C TYR A 78 -25.66 -30.57 -4.05
N LYS A 79 -24.74 -31.40 -4.55
CA LYS A 79 -25.01 -32.81 -4.80
C LYS A 79 -25.26 -33.59 -3.51
N ARG A 80 -24.51 -33.29 -2.45
CA ARG A 80 -24.67 -33.91 -1.12
C ARG A 80 -25.96 -33.47 -0.42
N MET A 81 -26.44 -32.25 -0.65
CA MET A 81 -27.70 -31.77 -0.07
C MET A 81 -28.95 -32.36 -0.75
N ALA A 82 -28.80 -32.91 -1.96
CA ALA A 82 -29.89 -33.48 -2.75
C ALA A 82 -30.10 -34.99 -2.55
N GLU A 83 -29.22 -35.65 -1.78
CA GLU A 83 -29.30 -37.06 -1.36
C GLU A 83 -29.83 -37.17 0.08
#